data_AF-A0A484MX70-F1
#
_entry.id   AF-A0A484MX70-F1
#
_cell.length_a   1.000
_cell.length_b   1.000
_cell.length_c   1.000
_cell.angle_alpha   90.00
_cell.angle_beta   90.00
_cell.angle_gamma   90.00
#
_symmetry.space_group_name_H-M   'P 1'
#
loop_
_entity.id
_entity.type
_entity.pdbx_description
1 polymer ?
#
loop_
_entity_poly.entity_id
_entity_poly.type
_entity_poly.pdbx_seq_one_letter_code
_entity_poly.pdbx_strand_id
1 'polypeptide(L)' 'MGLLRISSRSGNTHPSMVKMAELTGHTSRVLFMAQSPDGCTVASAAGDETLRFWNVFGTPEVKKQVPKSNPEPFAHVN' A
#
# COMPACT_ATOMS: atom_id res chain seq x y z
N MET A 1 37.34 -13.89 -35.93
CA MET A 1 36.51 -14.51 -34.88
C MET A 1 36.78 -13.76 -33.57
N GLY A 2 35.83 -12.97 -33.09
CA GLY A 2 36.00 -12.11 -31.91
C GLY A 2 35.61 -12.83 -30.62
N LEU A 3 36.43 -12.72 -29.58
CA LEU A 3 36.23 -13.38 -28.28
C LEU A 3 34.94 -12.92 -27.59
N LEU A 4 34.20 -13.90 -27.08
CA LEU A 4 33.03 -13.73 -26.22
C LEU A 4 33.48 -13.16 -24.86
N ARG A 5 33.00 -11.96 -24.50
CA ARG A 5 33.22 -11.41 -23.16
C ARG A 5 32.32 -12.16 -22.16
N ILE A 6 32.92 -13.07 -21.40
CA ILE A 6 32.25 -13.68 -20.24
C ILE A 6 32.09 -12.59 -19.19
N SER A 7 30.89 -12.02 -19.10
CA SER A 7 30.54 -11.10 -18.02
C SER A 7 30.14 -11.94 -16.80
N SER A 8 31.13 -12.32 -16.01
CA SER A 8 30.91 -12.88 -14.67
C SER A 8 30.38 -11.77 -13.77
N ARG A 9 29.06 -11.71 -13.55
CA ARG A 9 28.48 -10.90 -12.47
C ARG A 9 28.56 -11.69 -11.18
N SER A 10 29.76 -11.76 -10.61
CA SER A 10 29.92 -12.01 -9.17
C SER A 10 29.68 -10.68 -8.46
N GLY A 11 28.42 -10.44 -8.12
CA GLY A 11 28.02 -9.31 -7.31
C GLY A 11 26.90 -9.77 -6.41
N ASN A 12 27.25 -10.32 -5.24
CA ASN A 12 26.31 -10.46 -4.13
C ASN A 12 26.01 -9.06 -3.60
N THR A 13 25.33 -8.24 -4.39
CA THR A 13 24.66 -7.03 -3.92
C THR A 13 23.43 -7.51 -3.17
N HIS A 14 23.55 -7.71 -1.86
CA HIS A 14 22.38 -7.69 -1.00
C HIS A 14 22.06 -6.20 -0.82
N PRO A 15 21.04 -5.64 -1.50
CA PRO A 15 20.65 -4.27 -1.23
C PRO A 15 20.36 -4.20 0.28
N SER A 16 20.98 -3.24 0.95
CA SER A 16 20.61 -2.88 2.33
C SER A 16 19.09 -2.77 2.37
N MET A 17 18.42 -3.62 3.15
CA MET A 17 16.96 -3.62 3.22
C MET A 17 16.49 -2.27 3.76
N VAL A 18 16.07 -1.39 2.86
CA VAL A 18 15.42 -0.13 3.21
C VAL A 18 13.93 -0.40 3.33
N LYS A 19 13.34 -0.11 4.49
CA LYS A 19 11.88 -0.11 4.66
C LYS A 19 11.32 1.07 3.85
N MET A 20 10.57 0.78 2.79
CA MET A 20 10.05 1.81 1.87
C MET A 20 8.66 2.33 2.26
N ALA A 21 7.80 1.47 2.82
CA ALA A 21 6.46 1.83 3.23
C ALA A 21 5.95 0.89 4.33
N GLU A 22 5.01 1.37 5.15
CA GLU A 22 4.29 0.57 6.13
C GLU A 22 2.79 0.63 5.82
N LEU A 23 2.19 -0.54 5.59
CA LEU A 23 0.77 -0.67 5.28
C LEU A 23 0.03 -1.01 6.58
N THR A 24 -0.59 0.00 7.19
CA THR A 24 -1.26 -0.13 8.48
C THR A 24 -2.78 -0.22 8.30
N GLY A 25 -3.44 -1.07 9.10
CA GLY A 25 -4.91 -1.15 9.11
C GLY A 25 -5.48 -2.54 9.36
N HIS A 26 -4.68 -3.60 9.24
CA HIS A 26 -5.10 -4.92 9.73
C HIS A 26 -5.05 -4.95 11.25
N THR A 27 -6.10 -5.52 11.85
CA THR A 27 -6.23 -5.66 13.31
C THR A 27 -5.73 -7.01 13.82
N SER A 28 -5.39 -7.91 12.89
CA SER A 28 -4.85 -9.24 13.16
C SER A 28 -3.68 -9.55 12.23
N ARG A 29 -3.07 -10.72 12.39
CA ARG A 29 -1.92 -11.16 11.59
C ARG A 29 -2.31 -11.25 10.11
N VAL A 30 -1.50 -10.65 9.24
CA VAL A 30 -1.58 -10.87 7.79
C VAL A 30 -1.19 -12.31 7.51
N LEU A 31 -2.09 -13.05 6.87
CA LEU A 31 -1.93 -14.47 6.56
C LEU A 31 -1.48 -14.67 5.11
N PHE A 32 -1.95 -13.81 4.20
CA PHE A 32 -1.63 -13.92 2.78
C PHE A 32 -1.33 -12.56 2.17
N MET A 33 -0.46 -12.56 1.16
CA MET A 33 -0.11 -11.40 0.36
C MET A 33 0.03 -11.82 -1.10
N ALA A 34 -0.49 -10.99 -2.01
CA ALA A 34 -0.35 -11.17 -3.45
C ALA A 34 -0.10 -9.82 -4.12
N GLN A 35 0.67 -9.82 -5.21
CA GLN A 35 0.91 -8.64 -6.03
C GLN A 35 0.32 -8.88 -7.42
N SER A 36 -0.28 -7.85 -8.00
CA SER A 36 -0.70 -7.89 -9.39
C SER A 36 0.54 -7.97 -10.32
N PRO A 37 0.45 -8.67 -11.46
CA PRO A 37 1.58 -8.78 -12.41
C PRO A 37 2.07 -7.44 -12.96
N ASP A 38 1.23 -6.40 -12.93
CA ASP A 38 1.58 -5.03 -13.32
C ASP A 38 2.40 -4.27 -12.24
N GLY A 39 2.55 -4.84 -11.04
CA GLY A 39 3.25 -4.22 -9.91
C GLY A 39 2.51 -3.06 -9.24
N CYS A 40 1.33 -2.69 -9.74
CA CYS A 40 0.57 -1.52 -9.28
C CYS A 40 -0.18 -1.77 -7.97
N THR A 41 -0.61 -3.01 -7.73
CA THR A 41 -1.52 -3.32 -6.63
C THR A 41 -0.96 -4.45 -5.78
N VAL A 42 -1.04 -4.28 -4.46
CA VAL A 42 -0.80 -5.34 -3.49
C VAL A 42 -2.11 -5.64 -2.77
N ALA A 43 -2.46 -6.92 -2.66
CA ALA A 43 -3.56 -7.40 -1.84
C ALA A 43 -3.01 -8.07 -0.58
N SER A 44 -3.58 -7.74 0.58
CA SER A 44 -3.27 -8.39 1.85
C SER A 44 -4.54 -8.95 2.49
N ALA A 45 -4.45 -10.19 2.96
CA ALA A 45 -5.50 -10.87 3.71
C ALA A 45 -5.02 -11.12 5.13
N ALA A 46 -5.85 -10.80 6.12
CA ALA A 46 -5.51 -11.03 7.51
C ALA A 46 -6.56 -11.87 8.23
N GLY A 47 -6.17 -12.37 9.40
CA GLY A 47 -7.07 -13.08 10.32
C GLY A 47 -8.12 -12.16 10.98
N ASP A 48 -8.23 -10.90 10.55
CA ASP A 48 -9.31 -9.99 10.93
C ASP A 48 -10.51 -10.10 9.98
N GLU A 49 -10.52 -11.15 9.16
CA GLU A 49 -11.56 -11.43 8.16
C GLU A 49 -11.65 -10.37 7.06
N THR A 50 -10.61 -9.54 6.90
CA THR A 50 -10.57 -8.50 5.86
C THR A 50 -9.51 -8.75 4.79
N LEU A 51 -9.86 -8.28 3.59
CA LEU A 51 -8.96 -8.12 2.45
C LEU A 51 -8.74 -6.62 2.22
N ARG A 52 -7.49 -6.19 2.12
CA ARG A 52 -7.12 -4.80 1.80
C ARG A 52 -6.31 -4.74 0.52
N PHE A 53 -6.59 -3.73 -0.30
CA PHE A 53 -5.85 -3.45 -1.53
C PHE A 53 -5.05 -2.17 -1.36
N TRP A 54 -3.81 -2.19 -1.84
CA TRP A 54 -2.85 -1.10 -1.72
C TRP A 54 -2.35 -0.74 -3.12
N ASN A 55 -2.52 0.52 -3.51
CA ASN A 55 -1.92 1.02 -4.74
C ASN A 55 -0.47 1.46 -4.43
N VAL A 56 0.49 0.85 -5.12
CA VAL A 56 1.93 1.11 -4.97
C VAL A 56 2.31 2.45 -5.62
N PHE A 57 1.54 2.90 -6.60
CA PHE A 57 1.70 4.22 -7.23
C PHE A 57 0.81 5.20 -6.47
N GLY A 58 1.42 5.89 -5.50
CA GLY A 58 0.71 6.82 -4.63
C GLY A 58 -0.05 7.88 -5.42
N THR A 59 -1.37 7.81 -5.37
CA THR A 59 -2.15 9.04 -5.24
C THR A 59 -2.41 9.20 -3.75
N PRO A 60 -1.90 10.25 -3.09
CA PRO A 60 -2.28 10.53 -1.71
C PRO A 60 -3.80 10.70 -1.70
N GLU A 61 -4.48 9.81 -1.00
CA GLU A 61 -5.93 9.80 -0.89
C GLU A 61 -6.40 11.15 -0.33
N VAL A 62 -7.12 11.93 -1.14
CA VAL A 62 -7.92 13.05 -0.64
C VAL A 62 -8.99 12.40 0.24
N LYS A 63 -8.81 12.44 1.57
CA LYS A 63 -9.88 12.17 2.52
C LYS A 63 -11.04 13.11 2.16
N LYS A 64 -12.05 12.59 1.46
CA LYS A 64 -13.33 13.28 1.32
C LYS A 64 -14.01 13.20 2.69
N GLN A 65 -13.65 14.11 3.58
CA GLN A 65 -14.51 14.44 4.72
C GLN A 65 -15.81 14.96 4.11
N VAL A 66 -16.84 14.13 4.13
CA VAL A 66 -18.21 14.63 4.02
C VAL A 66 -18.37 15.61 5.18
N PRO A 67 -18.67 16.90 4.95
CA PRO A 67 -18.93 17.80 6.06
C PRO A 67 -20.08 17.18 6.85
N LYS A 68 -19.81 16.86 8.12
CA LYS A 68 -20.80 16.39 9.08
C LYS A 68 -21.93 17.41 9.00
N SER A 69 -23.07 17.04 8.40
CA SER A 69 -24.23 17.92 8.32
C SER A 69 -24.62 18.28 9.75
N ASN A 70 -24.24 19.47 10.18
CA ASN A 70 -24.66 20.03 11.44
C ASN A 70 -26.15 20.35 11.30
N PRO A 71 -27.07 19.72 12.05
CA PRO A 71 -28.39 20.29 12.16
C PRO A 71 -28.24 21.55 13.03
N GLU A 72 -28.17 22.71 12.39
CA GLU A 72 -28.26 23.99 13.10
C GLU A 72 -29.61 24.02 13.87
N PRO A 73 -29.62 24.21 15.19
CA PRO A 73 -30.86 24.40 15.92
C PRO A 73 -31.32 25.83 15.61
N PHE A 74 -32.29 25.99 14.70
CA PHE A 74 -32.93 27.28 14.55
C PHE A 74 -33.62 27.63 15.88
N ALA A 75 -32.96 28.57 16.55
CA ALA A 75 -33.41 29.49 17.57
C ALA A 75 -34.89 29.40 17.96
N HIS A 76 -35.11 29.36 19.28
CA HIS A 76 -36.33 29.89 19.86
C HIS A 76 -36.59 31.28 19.26
N VAL A 77 -37.74 31.44 18.62
CA VAL A 77 -38.37 32.74 18.41
C VAL A 77 -39.57 32.81 19.33
N ASN A 78 -39.58 33.91 20.08
CA ASN A 78 -40.42 34.33 21.21
C ASN A 78 -41.90 33.94 21.15
#